data_AF-A0A432NKL8-F1
#
_entry.id   AF-A0A432NKL8-F1
#
_cell.length_a   1.000
_cell.length_b   1.000
_cell.length_c   1.000
_cell.angle_alpha   90.00
_cell.angle_beta   90.00
_cell.angle_gamma   90.00
#
_symmetry.space_group_name_H-M   'P 1'
#
loop_
_entity.id
_entity.type
_entity.pdbx_description
1 polymer ?
#
loop_
_entity_poly.entity_id
_entity_poly.type
_entity_poly.pdbx_seq_one_letter_code
_entity_poly.pdbx_strand_id
1 'polypeptide(L)'
;MSEKEMFDSSDLVVRGRMKSVTVGVDVADPKAKGETFRMTRGEFEVEKVLKGSFKGKTLLLHTGFGTGDCGRLAEFVGATYWYRDKKNGVVEFGMSKTEIAGQPFYHTGICDYAKFPEQ
;
A
#
# COMPACT_ATOMS: atom_id res chain seq x y z
N MET A 1 4.39 16.45 8.47
CA MET A 1 3.14 16.70 7.71
C MET A 1 1.98 16.30 8.60
N SER A 2 0.90 17.08 8.58
CA SER A 2 -0.37 16.71 9.20
C SER A 2 -1.04 15.57 8.44
N GLU A 3 -1.96 14.86 9.10
CA GLU A 3 -2.76 13.79 8.48
C GLU A 3 -3.48 14.28 7.22
N LYS A 4 -4.06 15.48 7.29
CA LYS A 4 -4.75 16.11 6.16
C LYS A 4 -3.80 16.35 4.98
N GLU A 5 -2.60 16.87 5.23
CA GLU A 5 -1.61 17.08 4.16
C GLU A 5 -1.19 15.76 3.50
N MET A 6 -1.01 14.68 4.28
CA MET A 6 -0.68 13.35 3.74
C MET A 6 -1.84 12.76 2.91
N PHE A 7 -3.08 12.98 3.34
CA PHE A 7 -4.26 12.60 2.56
C PHE A 7 -4.33 13.38 1.25
N ASP A 8 -4.08 14.69 1.31
CA ASP A 8 -4.13 15.61 0.17
C ASP A 8 -2.97 15.40 -0.81
N SER A 9 -1.83 14.85 -0.38
CA SER A 9 -0.71 14.50 -1.27
C SER A 9 -0.86 13.14 -1.97
N SER A 10 -1.72 12.24 -1.48
CA SER A 10 -1.88 10.89 -2.04
C SER A 10 -2.58 10.88 -3.41
N ASP A 11 -2.14 10.08 -4.38
CA ASP A 11 -2.84 9.90 -5.66
C ASP A 11 -4.12 9.05 -5.50
N LEU A 12 -4.07 8.07 -4.60
CA LEU A 12 -5.17 7.18 -4.27
C LEU A 12 -5.23 6.99 -2.75
N VAL A 13 -6.43 7.04 -2.19
CA VAL A 13 -6.68 6.62 -0.80
C VAL A 13 -7.80 5.59 -0.80
N VAL A 14 -7.53 4.42 -0.23
CA VAL A 14 -8.49 3.31 -0.12
C VAL A 14 -8.68 2.88 1.32
N ARG A 15 -9.90 2.44 1.62
CA ARG A 15 -10.26 1.73 2.84
C ARG A 15 -10.62 0.30 2.51
N GLY A 16 -10.15 -0.65 3.31
CA GLY A 16 -10.37 -2.05 3.07
C GLY A 16 -9.57 -2.96 3.98
N ARG A 17 -9.28 -4.18 3.50
CA ARG A 17 -8.63 -5.22 4.30
C ARG A 17 -7.49 -5.87 3.54
N MET A 18 -6.39 -6.12 4.23
CA MET A 18 -5.22 -6.79 3.65
C MET A 18 -5.44 -8.31 3.66
N LYS A 19 -5.56 -8.93 2.49
CA LYS A 19 -5.84 -10.36 2.35
C LYS A 19 -4.60 -11.22 2.47
N SER A 20 -3.52 -10.78 1.82
CA SER A 20 -2.25 -11.50 1.78
C SER A 20 -1.10 -10.52 1.65
N VAL A 21 0.08 -10.94 2.13
CA VAL A 21 1.33 -10.20 1.98
C VAL A 21 2.39 -11.15 1.44
N THR A 22 3.05 -10.73 0.37
CA THR A 22 4.21 -11.40 -0.20
C THR A 22 5.43 -10.52 0.02
N VAL A 23 6.42 -11.05 0.74
CA VAL A 23 7.66 -10.33 1.07
C VAL A 23 8.74 -10.73 0.08
N GLY A 24 9.48 -9.75 -0.45
CA GLY A 24 10.60 -10.00 -1.36
C GLY A 24 10.18 -10.21 -2.82
N VAL A 25 9.19 -9.44 -3.27
CA VAL A 25 8.76 -9.42 -4.68
C VAL A 25 9.72 -8.54 -5.47
N ASP A 26 10.28 -9.09 -6.53
CA ASP A 26 11.14 -8.38 -7.45
C ASP A 26 10.30 -7.53 -8.41
N VAL A 27 10.56 -6.22 -8.43
CA VAL A 27 9.91 -5.22 -9.28
C VAL A 27 10.97 -4.66 -10.22
N ALA A 28 10.92 -5.08 -11.47
CA ALA A 28 11.78 -4.55 -12.52
C ALA A 28 11.19 -3.24 -13.04
N ASP A 29 11.89 -2.12 -12.85
CA ASP A 29 11.55 -0.87 -13.52
C ASP A 29 12.37 -0.74 -14.81
N PRO A 30 11.73 -0.74 -16.01
CA PRO A 30 12.44 -0.57 -17.27
C PRO A 30 13.26 0.72 -17.35
N LYS A 31 12.95 1.74 -16.54
CA LYS A 31 13.67 3.01 -16.51
C LYS A 31 14.87 2.99 -15.56
N ALA A 32 14.88 2.10 -14.59
CA ALA A 32 15.94 2.02 -13.58
C ALA A 32 17.13 1.19 -14.08
N LYS A 33 17.74 1.50 -15.24
CA LYS A 33 19.03 0.97 -15.74
C LYS A 33 19.39 -0.51 -15.38
N GLY A 34 18.43 -1.43 -15.36
CA GLY A 34 18.64 -2.84 -14.99
C GLY A 34 18.60 -3.18 -13.49
N GLU A 35 18.34 -2.21 -12.61
CA GLU A 35 18.08 -2.42 -11.19
C GLU A 35 16.69 -3.03 -10.97
N THR A 36 16.66 -4.10 -10.17
CA THR A 36 15.42 -4.75 -9.73
C THR A 36 15.20 -4.38 -8.28
N PHE A 37 14.09 -3.71 -7.99
CA PHE A 37 13.73 -3.35 -6.62
C PHE A 37 13.11 -4.54 -5.92
N ARG A 38 13.55 -4.84 -4.70
CA ARG A 38 12.94 -5.87 -3.88
C ARG A 38 11.95 -5.20 -2.94
N MET A 39 10.67 -5.55 -3.06
CA MET A 39 9.56 -4.87 -2.38
C MET A 39 8.70 -5.86 -1.58
N THR A 40 7.88 -5.33 -0.67
CA THR A 40 6.76 -6.06 -0.07
C THR A 40 5.50 -5.74 -0.85
N ARG A 41 4.72 -6.76 -1.23
CA ARG A 41 3.43 -6.61 -1.93
C ARG A 41 2.29 -7.07 -1.04
N GLY A 42 1.27 -6.24 -0.90
CA GLY A 42 -0.02 -6.57 -0.28
C GLY A 42 -1.11 -6.77 -1.34
N GLU A 43 -1.94 -7.80 -1.17
CA GLU A 43 -3.22 -7.94 -1.88
C GLU A 43 -4.32 -7.36 -1.00
N PHE A 44 -4.89 -6.22 -1.41
CA PHE A 44 -5.83 -5.47 -0.60
C PHE A 44 -7.22 -5.48 -1.19
N GLU A 45 -8.18 -5.97 -0.41
CA GLU A 45 -9.59 -5.96 -0.78
C GLU A 45 -10.17 -4.59 -0.48
N VAL A 46 -10.49 -3.84 -1.55
CA VAL A 46 -10.99 -2.46 -1.46
C VAL A 46 -12.48 -2.49 -1.11
N GLU A 47 -12.82 -1.91 0.03
CA GLU A 47 -14.20 -1.69 0.45
C GLU A 47 -14.72 -0.33 0.00
N LYS A 48 -13.85 0.69 0.03
CA LYS A 48 -14.19 2.04 -0.38
C LYS A 48 -12.98 2.79 -0.93
N VAL A 49 -13.17 3.54 -2.00
CA VAL A 49 -12.21 4.55 -2.47
C VAL A 49 -12.56 5.88 -1.79
N LEU A 50 -11.61 6.45 -1.06
CA LEU A 50 -11.76 7.71 -0.33
C LEU A 50 -11.23 8.91 -1.14
N LYS A 51 -10.23 8.68 -1.99
CA LYS A 51 -9.65 9.67 -2.90
C LYS A 51 -9.13 8.97 -4.16
N GLY A 52 -9.20 9.64 -5.30
CA GLY A 52 -8.74 9.12 -6.60
C GLY A 52 -9.78 8.23 -7.28
N SER A 53 -9.34 7.39 -8.22
CA SER A 53 -10.23 6.44 -8.91
C SER A 53 -9.59 5.07 -9.02
N PHE A 54 -10.39 4.04 -8.72
CA PHE A 54 -10.00 2.63 -8.85
C PHE A 54 -11.25 1.81 -9.18
N LYS A 55 -11.17 0.96 -10.20
CA LYS A 55 -12.31 0.16 -10.70
C LYS A 55 -12.28 -1.31 -10.26
N GLY A 56 -11.23 -1.74 -9.57
CA GLY A 56 -11.06 -3.13 -9.12
C GLY A 56 -11.64 -3.39 -7.73
N LYS A 57 -11.78 -4.67 -7.38
CA LYS A 57 -12.07 -5.12 -6.01
C LYS A 57 -10.81 -5.44 -5.21
N THR A 58 -9.74 -5.81 -5.91
CA THR A 58 -8.44 -6.15 -5.30
C THR A 58 -7.38 -5.24 -5.87
N LEU A 59 -6.67 -4.55 -4.98
CA LEU A 59 -5.57 -3.66 -5.29
C LEU A 59 -4.26 -4.31 -4.87
N LEU A 60 -3.27 -4.32 -5.76
CA LEU A 60 -1.91 -4.70 -5.43
C LEU A 60 -1.17 -3.44 -4.97
N LEU A 61 -0.88 -3.36 -3.67
CA LEU A 61 -0.09 -2.27 -3.12
C LEU A 61 1.31 -2.73 -2.73
N HIS A 62 2.28 -1.84 -2.87
CA HIS A 62 3.67 -2.14 -2.58
C HIS A 62 4.19 -1.21 -1.48
N THR A 63 5.12 -1.72 -0.71
CA THR A 63 5.86 -0.96 0.29
C THR A 63 7.30 -1.48 0.35
N GLY A 64 8.17 -0.77 1.06
CA GLY A 64 9.54 -1.18 1.30
C GLY A 64 9.66 -2.60 1.86
N PHE A 65 10.76 -3.27 1.52
CA PHE A 65 11.15 -4.61 1.98
C PHE A 65 12.03 -4.59 3.24
N GLY A 66 12.98 -3.66 3.35
CA GLY A 66 14.08 -3.70 4.32
C GLY A 66 13.96 -2.73 5.48
N THR A 67 14.85 -2.88 6.47
CA THR A 67 14.99 -1.90 7.55
C THR A 67 15.66 -0.64 7.02
N GLY A 68 14.93 0.47 6.98
CA GLY A 68 15.46 1.78 6.56
C GLY A 68 15.02 2.26 5.17
N ASP A 69 14.15 1.51 4.48
CA ASP A 69 13.58 1.92 3.19
C ASP A 69 12.23 2.63 3.31
N CYS A 70 11.90 3.09 4.52
CA CYS A 70 10.65 3.78 4.83
C CYS A 70 9.39 2.96 4.50
N GLY A 71 9.49 1.63 4.42
CA GLY A 71 8.37 0.73 4.21
C GLY A 71 7.47 0.53 5.43
N ARG A 72 6.27 -0.01 5.17
CA ARG A 72 5.20 -0.31 6.14
C ARG A 72 5.02 -1.81 6.35
N LEU A 73 6.12 -2.57 6.38
CA LEU A 73 6.08 -4.04 6.44
C LEU A 73 5.31 -4.53 7.68
N ALA A 74 5.56 -3.94 8.85
CA ALA A 74 4.90 -4.33 10.09
C ALA A 74 3.39 -4.12 10.02
N GLU A 75 2.95 -3.00 9.44
CA GLU A 75 1.54 -2.68 9.27
C GLU A 75 0.86 -3.57 8.23
N PHE A 76 1.56 -3.95 7.16
CA PHE A 76 1.06 -4.92 6.18
C PHE A 76 0.82 -6.28 6.83
N VAL A 77 1.80 -6.77 7.58
CA VAL A 77 1.69 -8.05 8.30
C VAL A 77 0.58 -7.99 9.35
N GLY A 78 0.51 -6.92 10.14
CA GLY A 78 -0.53 -6.70 11.13
C GLY A 78 -1.93 -6.65 10.53
N ALA A 79 -2.13 -5.89 9.46
CA ALA A 79 -3.41 -5.81 8.75
C ALA A 79 -3.83 -7.17 8.17
N THR A 80 -2.86 -7.97 7.69
CA THR A 80 -3.12 -9.33 7.20
C THR A 80 -3.50 -10.28 8.32
N TYR A 81 -2.82 -10.19 9.46
CA TYR A 81 -3.15 -10.98 10.65
C TYR A 81 -4.60 -10.75 11.09
N TRP A 82 -5.05 -9.48 11.07
CA TRP A 82 -6.42 -9.11 11.44
C TRP A 82 -7.44 -9.23 10.30
N TYR A 83 -7.10 -9.79 9.13
CA TYR A 83 -7.96 -9.81 7.93
C TYR A 83 -9.41 -10.29 8.19
N ARG A 84 -9.57 -11.28 9.07
CA ARG A 84 -10.89 -11.87 9.39
C ARG A 84 -11.68 -11.08 10.43
N ASP A 85 -11.03 -10.17 11.16
CA ASP A 85 -11.66 -9.32 12.16
C ASP A 85 -12.25 -8.08 11.46
N LYS A 86 -13.58 -7.91 11.55
CA LYS A 86 -14.30 -6.81 10.88
C LYS A 86 -14.08 -5.45 11.52
N LYS A 87 -13.57 -5.40 12.75
CA LYS A 87 -13.24 -4.15 13.47
C LYS A 87 -11.77 -3.81 13.27
N ASN A 88 -10.89 -4.78 13.54
CA ASN A 88 -9.44 -4.58 13.61
C ASN A 88 -8.72 -4.79 12.27
N GLY A 89 -9.36 -5.45 11.30
CA GLY A 89 -8.79 -5.70 9.98
C GLY A 89 -8.97 -4.56 8.98
N VAL A 90 -9.85 -3.60 9.27
CA VAL A 90 -10.20 -2.51 8.34
C VAL A 90 -9.24 -1.35 8.53
N VAL A 91 -8.46 -1.06 7.48
CA VAL A 91 -7.43 -0.02 7.48
C VAL A 91 -7.60 0.90 6.28
N GLU A 92 -6.98 2.07 6.33
CA GLU A 92 -6.91 3.02 5.22
C GLU A 92 -5.44 3.25 4.82
N PHE A 93 -5.17 3.22 3.51
CA PHE A 93 -3.85 3.51 2.96
C PHE A 93 -3.97 4.57 1.88
N GLY A 94 -3.14 5.61 2.02
CA GLY A 94 -2.81 6.58 0.99
C GLY A 94 -1.55 6.16 0.24
N MET A 95 -1.55 6.43 -1.05
CA MET A 95 -0.61 5.82 -1.98
C MET A 95 -0.23 6.81 -3.07
N SER A 96 1.04 6.77 -3.45
CA SER A 96 1.51 7.33 -4.71
C SER A 96 1.26 6.33 -5.84
N LYS A 97 0.93 6.83 -7.02
CA LYS A 97 0.71 6.05 -8.24
C LYS A 97 1.78 6.39 -9.26
N THR A 98 2.57 5.40 -9.62
CA THR A 98 3.49 5.48 -10.76
C THR A 98 3.09 4.47 -11.83
N GLU A 99 3.75 4.52 -12.99
CA GLU A 99 3.54 3.55 -14.06
C GLU A 99 4.83 2.79 -14.30
N ILE A 100 4.78 1.46 -14.15
CA ILE A 100 5.89 0.54 -14.39
C ILE A 100 5.44 -0.47 -15.43
N ALA A 101 6.20 -0.58 -16.53
CA ALA A 101 5.89 -1.48 -17.65
C ALA A 101 4.45 -1.32 -18.20
N GLY A 102 3.93 -0.09 -18.25
CA GLY A 102 2.58 0.20 -18.74
C GLY A 102 1.45 -0.17 -17.77
N GLN A 103 1.78 -0.56 -16.54
CA GLN A 103 0.82 -0.92 -15.50
C GLN A 103 0.89 0.05 -14.33
N PRO A 104 -0.26 0.39 -13.71
CA PRO A 104 -0.26 1.23 -12.53
C PRO A 104 0.42 0.50 -11.37
N PHE A 105 1.45 1.12 -10.81
CA PHE A 105 2.17 0.68 -9.63
C PHE A 105 1.80 1.59 -8.47
N TYR A 106 1.16 1.01 -7.45
CA TYR A 106 0.77 1.74 -6.26
C TYR A 106 1.72 1.43 -5.12
N HIS A 107 2.25 2.48 -4.50
CA HIS A 107 3.23 2.41 -3.43
C HIS A 107 2.81 3.25 -2.23
N THR A 108 3.09 2.75 -1.02
CA THR A 108 2.90 3.48 0.24
C THR A 108 4.10 3.26 1.16
N GLY A 109 4.58 4.31 1.81
CA GLY A 109 5.63 4.32 2.82
C GLY A 109 5.17 5.01 4.10
N ILE A 110 6.03 5.01 5.13
CA ILE A 110 5.71 5.55 6.47
C ILE A 110 5.34 7.03 6.50
N CYS A 111 5.75 7.79 5.48
CA CYS A 111 5.44 9.21 5.31
C CYS A 111 4.10 9.47 4.60
N ASP A 112 3.48 8.43 4.02
CA ASP A 112 2.20 8.54 3.34
C ASP A 112 1.04 8.42 4.34
N TYR A 113 -0.15 8.84 3.92
CA TYR A 113 -1.36 8.71 4.73
C TYR A 113 -1.62 7.23 5.06
N ALA A 114 -1.89 6.95 6.32
CA ALA A 114 -2.43 5.66 6.74
C ALA A 114 -3.29 5.86 7.98
N LYS A 115 -4.36 5.07 8.09
CA LYS A 115 -5.23 5.04 9.27
C LYS A 115 -5.46 3.60 9.68
N PHE A 116 -5.15 3.31 10.94
CA PHE A 116 -5.34 2.02 11.56
C PHE A 116 -6.41 2.11 12.64
N PRO A 117 -7.10 1.02 12.97
CA PRO A 117 -8.00 0.97 14.12
C PRO A 117 -7.31 1.44 15.38
N GLU A 118 -8.01 2.23 16.20
CA GLU A 118 -7.58 2.55 17.56
C GLU A 118 -7.51 1.24 18.36
N GLN A 119 -6.36 1.00 19.02
CA GLN A 119 -6.16 -0.15 19.89
C GLN A 119 -6.94 0.02 21.20
#